data_AF-A0A7C6FLH5-F1
#
_entry.id   AF-A0A7C6FLH5-F1
#
_cell.length_a   1.000
_cell.length_b   1.000
_cell.length_c   1.000
_cell.angle_alpha   90.00
_cell.angle_beta   90.00
_cell.angle_gamma   90.00
#
_symmetry.space_group_name_H-M   'P 1'
#
loop_
_entity.id
_entity.type
_entity.pdbx_description
1 polymer ?
#
loop_
_entity_poly.entity_id
_entity_poly.type
_entity_poly.pdbx_seq_one_letter_code
_entity_poly.pdbx_strand_id
1 'polypeptide(L)'
;MRRSLGALLRTQLELNPIPRSTKEKSDNKYSMYKFDEKSEKELTLWMKENLGLAFFNFDNTSKEIGHLEENLIQLAVPPLNLKDNPDNPYSAAIKTARKSCMEAAREYAGLGLDSLI
;
A
#
# COMPACT_ATOMS: atom_id res chain seq x y z
N MET A 1 -3.96 1.38 2.04
CA MET A 1 -4.13 2.10 0.77
C MET A 1 -2.80 2.51 0.13
N ARG A 2 -1.98 3.39 0.73
CA ARG A 2 -0.72 3.93 0.14
C ARG A 2 0.17 2.91 -0.60
N ARG A 3 0.47 1.77 0.03
CA ARG A 3 1.29 0.72 -0.59
C ARG A 3 0.67 0.15 -1.88
N SER A 4 -0.64 -0.02 -1.92
CA SER A 4 -1.34 -0.47 -3.13
C SER A 4 -1.27 0.58 -4.24
N LEU A 5 -1.45 1.86 -3.88
CA LEU A 5 -1.38 2.96 -4.82
C LEU A 5 0.04 3.13 -5.40
N GLY A 6 1.06 3.15 -4.55
CA GLY A 6 2.46 3.18 -4.99
C GLY A 6 2.83 1.96 -5.85
N ALA A 7 2.28 0.78 -5.55
CA ALA A 7 2.52 -0.39 -6.40
C ALA A 7 1.96 -0.24 -7.81
N LEU A 8 0.76 0.33 -7.95
CA LEU A 8 0.13 0.60 -9.24
C LEU A 8 0.86 1.69 -10.02
N LEU A 9 1.37 2.71 -9.31
CA LEU A 9 2.05 3.87 -9.91
C LEU A 9 3.57 3.71 -10.01
N ARG A 10 4.12 2.55 -9.63
CA ARG A 10 5.56 2.34 -9.47
C ARG A 10 6.33 2.78 -10.71
N THR A 11 5.95 2.30 -11.89
CA THR A 11 6.64 2.62 -13.14
C THR A 11 6.43 4.08 -13.56
N GLN A 12 5.23 4.62 -13.33
CA GLN A 12 4.89 5.99 -13.72
C GLN A 12 5.63 7.04 -12.90
N LEU A 13 5.82 6.80 -11.60
CA LEU A 13 6.48 7.72 -10.68
C LEU A 13 7.92 7.30 -10.35
N GLU A 14 8.46 6.31 -11.09
CA GLU A 14 9.81 5.76 -10.88
C GLU A 14 10.10 5.38 -9.41
N LEU A 15 9.10 4.80 -8.73
CA LEU A 15 9.20 4.48 -7.31
C LEU A 15 10.11 3.27 -7.10
N ASN A 16 10.97 3.38 -6.10
CA ASN A 16 11.94 2.35 -5.75
C ASN A 16 11.53 1.63 -4.45
N PRO A 17 11.01 0.38 -4.53
CA PRO A 17 10.65 -0.40 -3.35
C PRO A 17 11.90 -0.91 -2.63
N ILE A 18 11.91 -0.77 -1.30
CA ILE A 18 12.98 -1.24 -0.42
C ILE A 18 12.40 -2.04 0.75
N PRO A 19 13.17 -2.96 1.36
CA PRO A 19 12.76 -3.62 2.59
C PRO A 19 12.39 -2.57 3.66
N ARG A 20 11.26 -2.77 4.35
CA ARG A 20 10.86 -1.84 5.43
C ARG A 20 11.72 -1.98 6.67
N SER A 21 12.21 -3.20 6.92
CA SER A 21 13.09 -3.51 8.03
C SER A 21 14.22 -4.41 7.53
N THR A 22 15.44 -4.04 7.91
CA THR A 22 16.65 -4.87 7.75
C THR A 22 16.85 -5.83 8.92
N LYS A 23 16.12 -5.61 10.03
CA LYS A 23 16.21 -6.42 11.26
C LYS A 23 15.38 -7.71 11.19
N GLU A 24 14.34 -7.72 10.38
CA GLU A 24 13.49 -8.90 10.23
C GLU A 24 14.23 -9.94 9.37
N LYS A 25 14.46 -11.13 9.92
CA LYS A 25 15.17 -12.23 9.24
C LYS A 25 14.24 -13.16 8.46
N SER A 26 12.94 -12.93 8.52
CA SER A 26 11.94 -13.75 7.81
C SER A 26 11.89 -13.37 6.33
N ASP A 27 11.52 -14.32 5.48
CA ASP A 27 11.22 -14.03 4.06
C ASP A 27 10.03 -13.07 3.89
N ASN A 28 9.18 -12.92 4.91
CA ASN A 28 8.07 -11.98 4.90
C ASN A 28 8.51 -10.52 5.01
N LYS A 29 9.79 -10.23 5.32
CA LYS A 29 10.31 -8.85 5.41
C LYS A 29 10.08 -8.04 4.13
N TYR A 30 10.07 -8.70 2.97
CA TYR A 30 9.83 -8.07 1.67
C TYR A 30 8.34 -7.83 1.40
N SER A 31 7.44 -8.64 1.97
CA SER A 31 5.99 -8.45 1.83
C SER A 31 5.51 -7.14 2.46
N MET A 32 6.28 -6.65 3.43
CA MET A 32 6.09 -5.38 4.11
C MET A 32 6.98 -4.26 3.56
N TYR A 33 7.41 -4.28 2.29
CA TYR A 33 8.22 -3.21 1.70
C TYR A 33 7.64 -1.79 1.93
N LYS A 34 8.54 -0.81 1.88
CA LYS A 34 8.25 0.62 1.75
C LYS A 34 8.93 1.16 0.48
N PHE A 35 8.75 2.43 0.14
CA PHE A 35 9.60 3.04 -0.87
C PHE A 35 10.76 3.81 -0.21
N ASP A 36 11.82 4.07 -0.97
CA ASP A 36 12.90 4.94 -0.49
C ASP A 36 12.41 6.38 -0.25
N GLU A 37 13.22 7.20 0.41
CA GLU A 37 12.79 8.54 0.84
C GLU A 37 12.35 9.42 -0.34
N LYS A 38 13.07 9.37 -1.47
CA LYS A 38 12.73 10.11 -2.69
C LYS A 38 11.36 9.67 -3.21
N SER A 39 11.18 8.37 -3.36
CA SER A 39 9.95 7.76 -3.87
C SER A 39 8.75 8.04 -2.95
N GLU A 40 8.94 8.03 -1.62
CA GLU A 40 7.88 8.39 -0.68
C GLU A 40 7.48 9.88 -0.80
N LYS A 41 8.42 10.77 -1.11
CA LYS A 41 8.12 12.19 -1.39
C LYS A 41 7.30 12.33 -2.69
N GLU A 42 7.73 11.68 -3.77
CA GLU A 42 7.01 11.70 -5.06
C GLU A 42 5.60 11.13 -4.94
N LEU A 43 5.43 9.97 -4.29
CA LEU A 43 4.12 9.39 -4.07
C LEU A 43 3.23 10.30 -3.21
N THR A 44 3.80 11.00 -2.23
CA THR A 44 3.04 11.96 -1.41
C THR A 44 2.57 13.16 -2.22
N LEU A 45 3.44 13.71 -3.07
CA LEU A 45 3.09 14.82 -3.96
C LEU A 45 1.93 14.42 -4.87
N TRP A 46 2.07 13.27 -5.54
CA TRP A 46 1.00 12.72 -6.38
C TRP A 46 -0.30 12.55 -5.61
N MET A 47 -0.26 11.97 -4.39
CA MET A 47 -1.45 11.79 -3.56
C MET A 47 -2.12 13.13 -3.20
N LYS A 48 -1.35 14.17 -2.90
CA LYS A 48 -1.90 15.50 -2.57
C LYS A 48 -2.58 16.15 -3.77
N GLU A 49 -2.04 15.96 -4.96
CA GLU A 49 -2.54 16.55 -6.20
C GLU A 49 -3.76 15.80 -6.76
N ASN A 50 -3.88 14.49 -6.49
CA ASN A 50 -4.85 13.63 -7.17
C ASN A 50 -5.93 13.03 -6.25
N LEU A 51 -5.78 13.13 -4.92
CA LEU A 51 -6.77 12.56 -3.98
C LEU A 51 -7.50 13.65 -3.20
N GLY A 52 -8.84 13.57 -3.25
CA GLY A 52 -9.71 14.26 -2.31
C GLY A 52 -9.85 13.46 -1.01
N LEU A 53 -9.86 14.16 0.12
CA LEU A 53 -10.16 13.59 1.43
C LEU A 53 -11.38 14.30 2.02
N ALA A 54 -12.33 13.52 2.50
CA ALA A 54 -13.49 14.01 3.24
C ALA A 54 -13.58 13.28 4.58
N PHE A 55 -14.06 13.98 5.59
CA PHE A 55 -14.27 13.44 6.92
C PHE A 55 -15.76 13.52 7.25
N PHE A 56 -16.29 12.44 7.79
CA PHE A 56 -17.64 12.39 8.34
C PHE A 56 -17.52 12.21 9.84
N ASN A 57 -17.90 13.23 10.60
CA ASN A 57 -17.93 13.16 12.05
C ASN A 57 -19.10 12.28 12.47
N PHE A 58 -18.81 11.28 13.30
CA PHE A 58 -19.80 10.30 13.71
C PHE A 58 -19.64 10.01 15.20
N ASP A 59 -20.62 10.43 16.00
CA ASP A 59 -20.61 10.33 17.46
C ASP A 59 -21.09 8.94 17.94
N ASN A 60 -20.34 7.91 17.57
CA ASN A 60 -20.67 6.52 17.86
C ASN A 60 -19.46 5.76 18.44
N THR A 61 -19.70 4.58 18.98
CA THR A 61 -18.64 3.72 19.50
C THR A 61 -17.76 3.18 18.37
N SER A 62 -16.51 2.82 18.69
CA SER A 62 -15.59 2.19 17.71
C SER A 62 -16.18 0.93 17.06
N LYS A 63 -17.03 0.18 17.79
CA LYS A 63 -17.70 -1.01 17.26
C LYS A 63 -18.70 -0.65 16.16
N GLU A 64 -19.52 0.38 16.38
CA GLU A 64 -20.50 0.84 15.40
C GLU A 64 -19.82 1.41 14.15
N ILE A 65 -18.72 2.15 14.33
CA ILE A 65 -17.89 2.63 13.22
C ILE A 65 -17.38 1.45 12.38
N GLY A 66 -16.91 0.37 13.01
CA GLY A 66 -16.47 -0.84 12.31
C GLY A 66 -17.57 -1.50 11.48
N HIS A 67 -18.78 -1.65 12.02
CA HIS A 67 -19.92 -2.20 11.26
C HIS A 67 -20.33 -1.28 10.10
N LEU A 68 -20.29 0.04 10.31
CA LEU A 68 -20.56 1.00 9.24
C LEU A 68 -19.51 0.90 8.13
N GLU A 69 -18.22 0.79 8.48
CA GLU A 69 -17.14 0.60 7.52
C GLU A 69 -17.32 -0.69 6.69
N GLU A 70 -17.64 -1.81 7.35
CA GLU A 70 -17.92 -3.09 6.67
C GLU A 70 -19.09 -2.97 5.69
N ASN A 71 -20.20 -2.35 6.10
CA ASN A 71 -21.35 -2.11 5.24
C ASN A 71 -21.00 -1.23 4.03
N LEU A 72 -20.20 -0.17 4.25
CA LEU A 72 -19.75 0.71 3.17
C LEU A 72 -18.83 -0.03 2.19
N ILE A 73 -17.95 -0.90 2.67
CA ILE A 73 -17.08 -1.71 1.82
C ILE A 73 -17.91 -2.66 0.95
N GLN A 74 -18.90 -3.34 1.53
CA GLN A 74 -19.78 -4.25 0.79
C GLN A 74 -20.63 -3.51 -0.25
N LEU A 75 -21.14 -2.32 0.10
CA LEU A 75 -21.98 -1.53 -0.81
C LEU A 75 -21.18 -0.92 -1.96
N ALA A 76 -20.03 -0.32 -1.67
CA ALA A 76 -19.26 0.47 -2.65
C ALA A 76 -18.17 -0.33 -3.35
N VAL A 77 -17.79 -1.49 -2.82
CA VAL A 77 -16.71 -2.37 -3.33
C VAL A 77 -15.44 -1.54 -3.68
N PRO A 78 -14.90 -0.74 -2.74
CA PRO A 78 -13.88 0.24 -3.06
C PRO A 78 -12.58 -0.43 -3.56
N PRO A 79 -12.08 -0.08 -4.77
CA PRO A 79 -10.98 -0.80 -5.41
C PRO A 79 -9.69 -0.92 -4.58
N LEU A 80 -9.35 0.11 -3.80
CA LEU A 80 -8.12 0.13 -3.00
C LEU A 80 -8.26 -0.53 -1.62
N ASN A 81 -9.48 -0.90 -1.23
CA ASN A 81 -9.72 -1.67 -0.01
C ASN A 81 -9.65 -3.16 -0.34
N LEU A 82 -8.56 -3.81 0.10
CA LEU A 82 -8.31 -5.23 -0.16
C LEU A 82 -8.70 -6.15 1.01
N LYS A 83 -8.91 -5.56 2.19
CA LYS A 83 -9.31 -6.29 3.39
C LYS A 83 -10.84 -6.32 3.43
N ASP A 84 -11.41 -7.44 3.84
CA ASP A 84 -12.86 -7.61 4.04
C ASP A 84 -13.70 -7.19 2.81
N ASN A 85 -13.12 -7.30 1.61
CA ASN A 85 -13.72 -6.89 0.33
C ASN A 85 -13.54 -8.00 -0.73
N PRO A 86 -14.24 -9.14 -0.58
CA PRO A 86 -14.07 -10.31 -1.45
C PRO A 86 -14.52 -10.05 -2.90
N ASP A 87 -15.50 -9.17 -3.09
CA ASP A 87 -16.10 -8.87 -4.39
C ASP A 87 -15.30 -7.85 -5.21
N ASN A 88 -14.15 -7.39 -4.70
CA ASN A 88 -13.29 -6.43 -5.39
C ASN A 88 -12.68 -7.04 -6.66
N PRO A 89 -13.11 -6.61 -7.87
CA PRO A 89 -12.67 -7.19 -9.13
C PRO A 89 -11.20 -6.85 -9.44
N TYR A 90 -10.65 -5.81 -8.80
CA TYR A 90 -9.28 -5.35 -8.99
C TYR A 90 -8.29 -6.00 -8.02
N SER A 91 -8.78 -6.80 -7.06
CA SER A 91 -7.96 -7.35 -5.98
C SER A 91 -6.77 -8.17 -6.49
N ALA A 92 -6.98 -8.99 -7.52
CA ALA A 92 -5.93 -9.78 -8.16
C ALA A 92 -4.85 -8.89 -8.81
N ALA A 93 -5.26 -7.90 -9.60
CA ALA A 93 -4.34 -6.98 -10.26
C ALA A 93 -3.49 -6.19 -9.26
N ILE A 94 -4.11 -5.68 -8.20
CA ILE A 94 -3.40 -4.93 -7.14
C ILE A 94 -2.44 -5.85 -6.37
N LYS A 95 -2.83 -7.09 -6.09
CA LYS A 95 -1.94 -8.09 -5.46
C LYS A 95 -0.74 -8.39 -6.35
N THR A 96 -0.93 -8.52 -7.66
CA THR A 96 0.16 -8.69 -8.64
C THR A 96 1.11 -7.49 -8.65
N ALA A 97 0.59 -6.26 -8.70
CA ALA A 97 1.42 -5.05 -8.62
C ALA A 97 2.24 -5.00 -7.31
N ARG A 98 1.61 -5.36 -6.18
CA ARG A 98 2.31 -5.44 -4.89
C ARG A 98 3.37 -6.53 -4.86
N LYS A 99 3.14 -7.66 -5.53
CA LYS A 99 4.11 -8.76 -5.63
C LYS A 99 5.36 -8.32 -6.40
N SER A 100 5.18 -7.61 -7.52
CA SER A 100 6.32 -7.06 -8.29
C SER A 100 7.17 -6.09 -7.45
N CYS A 101 6.55 -5.29 -6.58
CA CYS A 101 7.31 -4.42 -5.67
C CYS A 101 8.06 -5.19 -4.57
N MET A 102 7.46 -6.27 -4.06
CA MET A 102 8.12 -7.16 -3.10
C MET A 102 9.34 -7.84 -3.73
N GLU A 103 9.25 -8.26 -4.99
CA GLU A 103 10.38 -8.84 -5.73
C GLU A 103 11.50 -7.82 -5.92
N ALA A 104 11.18 -6.58 -6.32
CA ALA A 104 12.17 -5.50 -6.42
C ALA A 104 12.84 -5.18 -5.06
N ALA A 105 12.07 -5.17 -3.97
CA ALA A 105 12.63 -4.98 -2.63
C ALA A 105 13.56 -6.14 -2.21
N ARG A 106 13.27 -7.37 -2.65
CA ARG A 106 14.14 -8.53 -2.43
C ARG A 106 15.44 -8.43 -3.23
N GLU A 107 15.36 -8.00 -4.49
CA GLU A 107 16.53 -7.74 -5.34
C GLU A 107 17.42 -6.65 -4.73
N TYR A 108 16.83 -5.55 -4.25
CA TYR A 108 17.56 -4.48 -3.56
C TYR A 108 18.39 -5.00 -2.38
N ALA A 109 17.81 -5.88 -1.57
CA ALA A 109 18.53 -6.51 -0.45
C ALA A 109 19.61 -7.49 -0.90
N GLY A 110 19.38 -8.24 -1.99
CA GLY A 110 20.38 -9.15 -2.58
C GLY A 110 21.61 -8.43 -3.11
N LEU A 111 21.48 -7.15 -3.49
CA LEU A 111 22.58 -6.28 -3.92
C LEU A 111 23.40 -5.68 -2.76
N GLY A 112 23.05 -5.97 -1.49
CA GLY A 112 23.75 -5.45 -0.32
C GLY A 112 23.53 -3.94 -0.07
N LEU A 113 22.58 -3.33 -0.77
CA LEU A 113 22.24 -1.91 -0.65
C LEU A 113 21.41 -1.61 0.61
N ASP A 114 20.97 -2.64 1.32
CA ASP A 114 20.28 -2.53 2.61
C ASP A 114 21.18 -2.01 3.74
N SER A 115 22.50 -1.99 3.54
CA SER A 115 23.48 -1.33 4.42
C SER A 115 23.51 0.21 4.31
N LEU A 116 22.82 0.78 3.31
CA LEU A 116 22.80 2.22 3.01
C LEU A 116 21.52 2.94 3.48
N ILE A 117 20.61 2.22 4.17
CA ILE A 117 19.30 2.73 4.64
C ILE A 117 19.27 2.83 6.16
#